data_AF-A0A497XTH1-F1
#
_entry.id   AF-A0A497XTH1-F1
#
_cell.length_a   1.000
_cell.length_b   1.000
_cell.length_c   1.000
_cell.angle_alpha   90.00
_cell.angle_beta   90.00
_cell.angle_gamma   90.00
#
_symmetry.space_group_name_H-M   'P 1'
#
loop_
_entity.id
_entity.type
_entity.pdbx_description
1 polymer ?
#
loop_
_entity_poly.entity_id
_entity_poly.type
_entity_poly.pdbx_seq_one_letter_code
_entity_poly.pdbx_strand_id
1 'polypeptide(L)' 'MKETRIVKYIKSLIRNHKYMTTEDIMLVLQKYYKLPINVPGVYYKYKKVIRECRQEVYKERRREKRLNKRDEGKDLPP' A
#
# COMPACT_ATOMS: atom_id res chain seq x y z
N MET A 1 1.59 -7.66 -9.09
CA MET A 1 2.07 -8.68 -8.13
C MET A 1 0.97 -9.73 -7.92
N LYS A 2 1.28 -11.00 -7.62
CA LYS A 2 0.26 -12.01 -7.26
C LYS A 2 -0.46 -11.59 -5.97
N GLU A 3 -1.78 -11.50 -6.02
CA GLU A 3 -2.60 -11.09 -4.87
C GLU A 3 -2.59 -12.20 -3.80
N THR A 4 -1.91 -11.97 -2.69
CA THR A 4 -1.84 -12.91 -1.56
C THR A 4 -2.42 -12.27 -0.30
N ARG A 5 -2.73 -13.08 0.72
CA ARG A 5 -3.29 -12.57 1.99
C ARG A 5 -2.38 -11.51 2.64
N ILE A 6 -1.07 -11.70 2.59
CA ILE A 6 -0.09 -10.74 3.11
C ILE A 6 -0.05 -9.45 2.28
N VAL A 7 -0.17 -9.53 0.97
CA VAL A 7 -0.23 -8.35 0.07
C VAL A 7 -1.48 -7.54 0.32
N LYS A 8 -2.65 -8.18 0.43
CA LYS A 8 -3.91 -7.52 0.79
C LYS A 8 -3.79 -6.80 2.13
N TYR A 9 -3.15 -7.44 3.12
CA TYR A 9 -2.92 -6.85 4.42
C TYR A 9 -1.99 -5.62 4.36
N ILE A 10 -0.87 -5.72 3.65
CA ILE A 10 0.06 -4.58 3.44
C ILE A 10 -0.64 -3.40 2.74
N LYS A 11 -1.41 -3.66 1.68
CA LYS A 11 -2.19 -2.62 0.99
C LYS A 11 -3.19 -1.96 1.94
N SER A 12 -3.90 -2.74 2.77
CA SER A 12 -4.82 -2.21 3.78
C SER A 12 -4.11 -1.28 4.78
N LEU A 13 -2.95 -1.70 5.30
CA LEU A 13 -2.13 -0.86 6.20
C LEU A 13 -1.76 0.48 5.53
N ILE A 14 -1.28 0.46 4.29
CA ILE A 14 -0.88 1.68 3.56
C ILE A 14 -2.09 2.58 3.26
N ARG A 15 -3.25 1.98 2.99
CA ARG A 15 -4.49 2.72 2.72
C ARG A 15 -4.98 3.46 3.97
N ASN A 16 -4.98 2.78 5.12
CA ASN A 16 -5.56 3.28 6.37
C ASN A 16 -4.58 4.15 7.18
N HIS A 17 -3.28 3.86 7.13
CA HIS A 17 -2.25 4.56 7.90
C HIS A 17 -1.30 5.33 6.97
N LYS A 18 -1.67 6.58 6.67
CA LYS A 18 -0.95 7.45 5.72
C LYS A 18 0.55 7.61 6.01
N TYR A 19 0.93 7.58 7.29
CA TYR A 19 2.29 7.88 7.75
C TYR A 19 3.11 6.66 8.20
N MET A 20 2.58 5.43 8.06
CA MET A 20 3.40 4.24 8.34
C MET A 20 4.63 4.26 7.44
N THR A 21 5.80 4.00 8.01
CA THR A 21 7.07 3.80 7.29
C THR A 21 7.18 2.37 6.76
N THR A 22 8.28 2.03 6.08
CA THR A 22 8.49 0.64 5.64
C THR A 22 8.83 -0.25 6.84
N GLU A 23 9.60 0.31 7.77
CA GLU A 23 10.05 -0.29 9.01
C GLU A 23 8.87 -0.61 9.93
N ASP A 24 7.91 0.31 10.07
CA ASP A 24 6.68 0.05 10.84
C ASP A 24 5.89 -1.12 10.26
N ILE A 25 5.75 -1.16 8.93
CA ILE A 25 5.05 -2.26 8.25
C ILE A 25 5.81 -3.56 8.48
N MET A 26 7.14 -3.56 8.42
CA MET A 26 7.95 -4.75 8.70
C MET A 26 7.76 -5.26 10.13
N LEU A 27 7.72 -4.37 11.13
CA LEU A 27 7.49 -4.74 12.53
C LEU A 27 6.11 -5.36 12.72
N VAL A 28 5.08 -4.79 12.09
CA VAL A 28 3.72 -5.36 12.12
C VAL A 28 3.70 -6.75 11.46
N LEU A 29 4.38 -6.90 10.32
CA LEU A 29 4.50 -8.19 9.63
C LEU A 29 5.26 -9.23 10.45
N GLN A 30 6.32 -8.84 11.16
CA GLN A 30 7.03 -9.71 12.09
C GLN A 30 6.11 -10.19 13.22
N LYS A 31 5.36 -9.28 13.84
CA LYS A 31 4.45 -9.61 14.95
C LYS A 31 3.29 -10.50 14.52
N TYR A 32 2.66 -10.20 13.39
CA TYR A 32 1.42 -10.86 12.96
C TYR A 32 1.67 -12.13 12.13
N TYR A 33 2.67 -12.13 11.25
CA TYR A 33 3.00 -13.25 10.37
C TYR A 33 4.22 -14.06 10.83
N LYS A 34 4.81 -13.73 11.99
CA LYS A 34 6.04 -14.35 12.52
C LYS A 34 7.19 -14.38 11.50
N LEU A 35 7.28 -13.34 10.67
CA LEU A 35 8.33 -13.25 9.65
C LEU A 35 9.67 -12.91 10.29
N PRO A 36 10.76 -13.62 9.95
CA PRO A 36 12.09 -13.34 10.48
C PRO A 36 12.71 -12.16 9.72
N ILE A 37 12.24 -10.94 9.99
CA ILE A 37 12.70 -9.72 9.31
C ILE A 37 14.15 -9.35 9.64
N ASN A 38 14.74 -9.97 10.66
CA ASN A 38 16.16 -9.89 10.97
C ASN A 38 17.03 -10.64 9.95
N VAL A 39 16.45 -11.57 9.17
CA VAL A 39 17.15 -12.25 8.09
C VAL A 39 17.19 -11.31 6.87
N PRO A 40 18.38 -10.93 6.36
CA PRO A 40 18.50 -9.95 5.28
C PRO A 40 17.69 -10.32 4.03
N GLY A 41 17.69 -11.59 3.62
CA GLY A 41 16.93 -12.05 2.45
C GLY A 41 15.42 -11.83 2.60
N VAL A 42 14.88 -12.04 3.80
CA VAL A 42 13.46 -11.81 4.11
C VAL A 42 13.16 -10.32 4.15
N TYR A 43 14.03 -9.54 4.82
CA TYR A 43 13.92 -8.08 4.86
C TYR A 43 13.84 -7.48 3.45
N TYR A 44 14.83 -7.74 2.59
CA TYR A 44 14.86 -7.15 1.25
C TYR A 44 13.72 -7.62 0.36
N LYS A 45 13.28 -8.89 0.48
CA LYS A 45 12.10 -9.41 -0.21
C LYS A 45 10.86 -8.60 0.16
N TYR A 46 10.58 -8.43 1.44
CA TYR A 46 9.38 -7.71 1.88
C TYR A 46 9.51 -6.19 1.70
N LYS A 47 10.72 -5.63 1.76
CA LYS A 47 10.98 -4.22 1.39
C LYS A 47 10.51 -3.94 -0.03
N LYS A 48 10.87 -4.83 -0.97
CA LYS A 48 10.42 -4.73 -2.36
C LYS A 48 8.90 -4.85 -2.47
N VAL A 49 8.30 -5.83 -1.79
CA VAL A 49 6.85 -6.04 -1.78
C VAL A 49 6.10 -4.79 -1.27
N ILE A 50 6.55 -4.22 -0.15
CA ILE A 50 5.94 -3.01 0.44
C ILE A 50 6.04 -1.83 -0.52
N ARG A 51 7.20 -1.65 -1.17
CA ARG A 51 7.40 -0.59 -2.18
C ARG A 51 6.43 -0.71 -3.35
N GLU A 52 6.26 -1.92 -3.88
CA GLU A 52 5.30 -2.19 -4.97
C GLU A 52 3.86 -1.93 -4.52
N CYS A 53 3.48 -2.37 -3.31
CA CYS A 53 2.16 -2.10 -2.74
C CYS A 53 1.89 -0.59 -2.58
N ARG A 54 2.88 0.20 -2.14
CA ARG A 54 2.73 1.66 -2.03
C ARG A 54 2.48 2.30 -3.38
N GLN A 55 3.23 1.89 -4.41
CA GLN A 55 3.07 2.42 -5.75
C GLN A 55 1.67 2.11 -6.31
N GLU A 56 1.15 0.91 -6.10
CA GLU A 56 -0.20 0.53 -6.50
C GLU A 56 -1.25 1.39 -5.77
N VAL A 57 -1.20 1.47 -4.44
CA VAL A 57 -2.15 2.28 -3.64
C VAL A 57 -2.09 3.77 -4.00
N TYR A 58 -0.89 4.32 -4.25
CA TYR A 58 -0.76 5.73 -4.65
C TYR A 58 -1.22 5.98 -6.09
N LYS A 59 -1.12 4.99 -6.99
CA LYS A 59 -1.72 5.08 -8.33
C LYS A 59 -3.25 5.04 -8.24
N GLU A 60 -3.81 4.15 -7.42
CA GLU A 60 -5.26 4.09 -7.14
C GLU A 60 -5.79 5.44 -6.64
N ARG A 61 -5.19 5.99 -5.57
CA ARG A 61 -5.56 7.31 -5.02
C ARG A 61 -5.49 8.43 -6.06
N ARG A 62 -4.46 8.42 -6.93
CA ARG A 62 -4.34 9.42 -8.00
C ARG A 62 -5.43 9.27 -9.07
N ARG A 63 -5.83 8.04 -9.38
CA ARG A 63 -6.91 7.75 -10.33
C ARG A 63 -8.26 8.19 -9.77
N GLU A 64 -8.54 7.88 -8.51
CA GLU A 64 -9.76 8.31 -7.80
C GLU A 64 -9.91 9.83 -7.80
N LYS A 65 -8.83 10.56 -7.49
CA LYS A 65 -8.83 12.03 -7.56
C LYS A 65 -9.14 12.57 -8.96
N ARG A 66 -8.68 11.91 -10.01
CA ARG A 66 -8.97 12.32 -11.40
C ARG A 66 -10.40 12.00 -11.82
N LEU A 67 -10.99 10.94 -11.28
CA LEU A 67 -12.40 10.58 -11.51
C LEU A 67 -13.32 11.59 -10.84
N ASN A 68 -13.12 11.86 -9.54
CA ASN A 68 -13.92 12.85 -8.82
C ASN A 68 -13.88 14.23 -9.48
N LYS A 69 -12.71 14.68 -9.94
CA LYS A 69 -12.58 15.95 -10.70
C LYS A 69 -13.36 15.98 -12.03
N ARG A 70 -13.57 14.83 -12.68
CA ARG A 70 -14.33 14.74 -13.94
C ARG A 70 -15.82 14.76 -13.68
N ASP A 71 -16.26 14.22 -12.55
CA ASP A 71 -17.68 14.23 -12.17
C ASP A 71 -18.09 15.61 -11.65
N GLU A 72 -17.24 16.31 -10.89
CA GLU A 72 -17.45 17.72 -10.48
C GLU A 72 -17.58 18.70 -11.67
N GLY A 73 -17.03 18.36 -12.84
CA GLY A 73 -17.11 19.18 -14.06
C GLY A 73 -18.35 18.97 -14.91
N LYS A 74 -19.25 18.03 -14.55
CA LYS A 74 -20.50 17.75 -15.29
C LYS A 74 -21.72 18.49 -14.75
N ASP A 75 -21.64 19.03 -13.54
CA ASP A 75 -22.74 19.70 -12.85
C ASP A 75 -22.70 21.24 -13.00
N LEU A 76 -21.79 21.81 -13.80
CA LEU A 76 -21.88 23.23 -14.16
C LEU A 76 -22.88 23.42 -15.31
N PRO A 77 -23.90 24.30 -15.16
CA PRO A 77 -24.72 24.71 -16.28
C PRO A 77 -23.86 25.44 -17.34
N PRO A 78 -24.28 25.43 -18.62
CA PRO A 78 -23.53 26.00 -19.74
C PRO A 78 -23.24 27.50 -19.59
#